data_AF-A0A7X6HBC8-F1
#
_entry.id   AF-A0A7X6HBC8-F1
#
_cell.length_a   1.000
_cell.length_b   1.000
_cell.length_c   1.000
_cell.angle_alpha   90.00
_cell.angle_beta   90.00
_cell.angle_gamma   90.00
#
_symmetry.space_group_name_H-M   'P 1'
#
loop_
_entity.id
_entity.type
_entity.pdbx_description
1 polymer ?
#
loop_
_entity_poly.entity_id
_entity_poly.type
_entity_poly.pdbx_seq_one_letter_code
_entity_poly.pdbx_strand_id
1 'polypeptide(L)' 'MFGLLDVIAALSWGVALVSAIVFLLASDSIAFSHPKGNRVVDDKERYRIMVISGWLVPVSVLIGYLLSAMSVNARGY' A
#
# COMPACT_ATOMS: atom_id res chain seq x y z
N MET A 1 -2.65 23.62 12.95
CA MET A 1 -1.73 22.92 12.03
C MET A 1 -1.46 21.46 12.47
N PHE A 2 -1.35 21.16 13.77
CA PHE A 2 -1.03 19.82 14.29
C PHE A 2 -2.01 18.71 13.92
N GLY A 3 -3.32 18.95 14.03
CA GLY A 3 -4.33 17.94 13.68
C GLY A 3 -4.32 17.53 12.20
N LEU A 4 -3.83 18.38 11.30
CA LEU A 4 -3.76 18.06 9.87
C LEU A 4 -2.66 17.04 9.58
N LEU A 5 -1.50 17.14 10.23
CA LEU A 5 -0.39 16.18 10.07
C LEU A 5 -0.80 14.79 10.56
N ASP A 6 -1.52 14.72 11.68
CA ASP A 6 -2.03 13.46 12.23
C ASP A 6 -3.06 12.80 11.29
N VAL A 7 -3.95 13.61 10.69
CA VAL A 7 -4.93 13.12 9.71
C VAL A 7 -4.23 12.57 8.47
N ILE A 8 -3.25 13.29 7.91
CA ILE A 8 -2.51 12.83 6.72
C ILE A 8 -1.68 11.58 7.05
N ALA A 9 -1.05 11.51 8.24
CA ALA A 9 -0.33 10.33 8.68
C ALA A 9 -1.27 9.11 8.77
N ALA A 10 -2.44 9.26 9.40
CA ALA A 10 -3.45 8.19 9.50
C ALA A 10 -3.92 7.72 8.12
N LEU A 11 -4.16 8.65 7.19
CA LEU A 11 -4.50 8.31 5.80
C LEU A 11 -3.35 7.55 5.11
N SER A 12 -2.10 7.96 5.31
CA SER A 12 -0.94 7.26 4.75
C SER A 12 -0.83 5.82 5.26
N TRP A 13 -1.06 5.61 6.56
CA TRP A 13 -1.11 4.26 7.15
C TRP A 13 -2.27 3.43 6.59
N GLY A 14 -3.44 4.05 6.34
CA GLY A 14 -4.57 3.41 5.68
C GLY A 14 -4.24 2.96 4.25
N VAL A 15 -3.61 3.83 3.45
CA VAL A 15 -3.18 3.48 2.09
C VAL A 15 -2.13 2.37 2.10
N ALA A 16 -1.18 2.39 3.05
CA ALA A 16 -0.20 1.32 3.21
C ALA A 16 -0.88 -0.04 3.46
N LEU A 17 -1.87 -0.09 4.35
CA LEU A 17 -2.62 -1.30 4.67
C LEU A 17 -3.42 -1.82 3.46
N VAL A 18 -4.20 -0.94 2.81
CA VAL A 18 -5.00 -1.33 1.64
C VAL A 18 -4.09 -1.82 0.51
N SER A 19 -2.97 -1.14 0.27
CA SER A 19 -2.00 -1.56 -0.74
C SER A 19 -1.36 -2.90 -0.41
N ALA A 20 -1.09 -3.18 0.87
CA ALA A 20 -0.55 -4.47 1.30
C ALA A 20 -1.55 -5.60 1.08
N ILE A 21 -2.84 -5.39 1.41
CA ILE A 21 -3.90 -6.37 1.15
C ILE A 21 -4.03 -6.64 -0.34
N VAL A 22 -4.08 -5.58 -1.17
CA VAL A 22 -4.16 -5.72 -2.63
C VAL A 22 -2.94 -6.43 -3.19
N PHE A 23 -1.74 -6.14 -2.68
CA PHE A 23 -0.50 -6.80 -3.08
C PHE A 23 -0.53 -8.30 -2.77
N LEU A 24 -0.97 -8.67 -1.57
CA LEU A 24 -1.08 -10.08 -1.16
C LEU A 24 -2.10 -10.82 -2.03
N LEU A 25 -3.29 -10.23 -2.26
CA LEU A 25 -4.32 -10.81 -3.13
C LEU A 25 -3.84 -10.96 -4.57
N ALA A 26 -3.12 -9.96 -5.10
CA ALA A 26 -2.57 -10.01 -6.44
C ALA A 26 -1.49 -11.10 -6.56
N SER A 27 -0.60 -11.21 -5.57
CA SER A 27 0.49 -12.18 -5.50
C SER A 27 -0.04 -13.62 -5.43
N ASP A 28 -1.04 -13.87 -4.58
CA ASP A 28 -1.68 -15.19 -4.45
C ASP A 28 -2.35 -15.62 -5.76
N SER A 29 -3.01 -14.67 -6.44
CA SER A 29 -3.66 -14.94 -7.72
C SER A 29 -2.69 -15.28 -8.86
N ILE A 30 -1.43 -14.81 -8.78
CA ILE A 30 -0.36 -15.14 -9.75
C ILE A 30 0.25 -16.51 -9.41
N ALA A 31 0.40 -16.84 -8.13
CA ALA A 31 0.89 -18.15 -7.70
C ALA A 31 -0.08 -19.28 -8.07
N PHE A 32 -1.39 -19.02 -8.07
CA PHE A 32 -2.45 -19.98 -8.40
C PHE A 32 -2.93 -19.95 -9.86
N SER A 33 -2.34 -19.14 -10.75
CA SER A 33 -2.70 -19.16 -12.19
C SER A 33 -2.13 -20.41 -12.87
N HIS A 34 -2.83 -21.53 -12.68
CA HIS A 34 -2.56 -22.79 -13.37
C HIS A 34 -2.64 -22.65 -14.90
N PRO A 35 -1.86 -23.44 -15.66
CA PRO A 35 -1.67 -23.29 -17.12
C PRO A 35 -2.90 -23.60 -18.00
N LYS A 36 -4.07 -23.87 -17.43
CA LYS A 36 -5.25 -24.37 -18.18
C LYS A 36 -6.59 -23.70 -17.83
N GLY A 37 -6.61 -22.63 -17.03
CA GLY A 37 -7.84 -21.90 -16.68
C GLY A 37 -8.13 -20.77 -17.65
N ASN A 38 -9.35 -20.73 -18.20
CA ASN A 38 -9.83 -19.64 -19.05
C ASN A 38 -9.64 -18.30 -18.30
N ARG A 39 -8.72 -17.45 -18.78
CA ARG A 39 -8.27 -16.25 -18.05
C ARG A 39 -9.38 -15.21 -18.03
N VAL A 40 -10.01 -15.01 -16.87
CA VAL A 40 -11.06 -13.98 -16.67
C VAL A 40 -10.46 -12.56 -16.64
N VAL A 41 -9.16 -12.42 -16.35
CA VAL A 41 -8.44 -11.13 -16.35
C VAL A 41 -7.03 -11.38 -16.92
N ASP A 42 -6.58 -10.51 -17.83
CA ASP A 42 -5.28 -10.63 -18.50
C ASP A 42 -4.12 -10.61 -17.49
N ASP A 43 -3.21 -11.60 -17.56
CA ASP A 43 -2.11 -11.79 -16.60
C ASP A 43 -1.21 -10.55 -16.51
N LYS A 44 -1.12 -9.77 -17.59
CA LYS A 44 -0.38 -8.50 -17.63
C LYS A 44 -0.98 -7.44 -16.71
N GLU A 45 -2.30 -7.34 -16.63
CA GLU A 45 -2.98 -6.35 -15.80
C GLU A 45 -2.81 -6.68 -14.31
N ARG A 46 -2.93 -7.97 -13.96
CA ARG A 46 -2.67 -8.47 -12.60
C ARG A 46 -1.25 -8.21 -12.14
N TYR A 47 -0.26 -8.51 -13.00
CA TYR A 47 1.14 -8.23 -12.70
C TYR A 47 1.37 -6.74 -12.47
N ARG A 48 0.74 -5.87 -13.28
CA ARG A 48 0.83 -4.42 -13.12
C ARG A 48 0.25 -3.97 -11.78
N ILE A 49 -0.91 -4.49 -11.37
CA ILE A 49 -1.53 -4.21 -10.08
C ILE A 49 -0.62 -4.67 -8.93
N MET A 50 -0.03 -5.86 -9.03
CA MET A 50 0.93 -6.36 -8.03
C MET A 50 2.13 -5.42 -7.89
N VAL A 51 2.74 -5.01 -9.01
CA VAL A 51 3.90 -4.11 -8.96
C VAL A 51 3.53 -2.75 -8.37
N ILE A 52 2.40 -2.16 -8.77
CA ILE A 52 1.96 -0.85 -8.27
C ILE A 52 1.65 -0.92 -6.77
N SER A 53 0.86 -1.92 -6.34
CA SER A 53 0.52 -2.10 -4.92
C SER A 53 1.76 -2.42 -4.08
N GLY A 54 2.68 -3.23 -4.60
CA GLY A 54 3.95 -3.54 -3.96
C GLY A 54 4.84 -2.32 -3.71
N TRP A 55 4.84 -1.33 -4.62
CA TRP A 55 5.54 -0.07 -4.41
C TRP A 55 4.79 0.93 -3.53
N LEU A 56 3.45 0.91 -3.56
CA LEU A 56 2.64 1.78 -2.70
C LEU A 56 2.84 1.48 -1.22
N VAL A 57 3.03 0.21 -0.84
CA VAL A 57 3.27 -0.18 0.57
C VAL A 57 4.47 0.55 1.18
N PRO A 58 5.72 0.39 0.70
CA PRO A 58 6.88 1.02 1.32
C PRO A 58 6.83 2.55 1.22
N VAL A 59 6.26 3.13 0.15
CA VAL A 59 6.11 4.58 0.00
C VAL A 59 5.16 5.14 1.05
N SER A 60 3.99 4.52 1.22
CA SER A 60 2.99 4.96 2.21
C SER A 60 3.46 4.73 3.64
N VAL A 61 4.23 3.67 3.91
CA VAL A 61 4.87 3.45 5.22
C VAL A 61 5.91 4.52 5.51
N LEU A 62 6.77 4.86 4.54
CA LEU A 62 7.79 5.90 4.72
C LEU A 62 7.16 7.27 4.97
N ILE A 63 6.16 7.66 4.18
CA ILE A 63 5.44 8.92 4.35
C ILE A 63 4.70 8.94 5.69
N GLY A 64 4.00 7.86 6.04
CA GLY A 64 3.29 7.73 7.32
C GLY A 64 4.23 7.88 8.50
N TYR A 65 5.40 7.22 8.46
CA TYR A 65 6.44 7.34 9.48
C TYR A 65 6.96 8.77 9.60
N LEU A 66 7.33 9.42 8.49
CA LEU A 66 7.85 10.79 8.50
C LEU A 66 6.83 11.77 9.08
N LEU A 67 5.57 11.68 8.65
CA LEU A 67 4.50 12.55 9.15
C LEU A 67 4.21 12.32 10.62
N SER A 68 4.19 11.07 11.07
CA SER A 68 4.06 10.72 12.49
C SER A 68 5.24 11.27 13.31
N ALA A 69 6.49 11.11 12.84
CA ALA A 69 7.68 11.62 13.51
C ALA A 69 7.68 13.16 13.58
N MET A 70 7.29 13.83 12.50
CA MET A 70 7.13 15.29 12.48
C MET A 70 6.02 15.74 13.43
N SER A 71 4.90 15.03 13.52
CA SER A 71 3.84 15.34 14.48
C SER A 71 4.34 15.22 15.92
N VAL A 72 5.09 14.17 16.25
CA VAL A 72 5.68 13.99 17.59
C VAL A 72 6.67 15.10 17.92
N ASN A 73 7.60 15.41 17.02
CA ASN A 73 8.59 16.48 17.21
C ASN A 73 7.89 17.85 17.36
N ALA A 74 6.87 18.11 16.55
CA ALA A 74 6.10 19.35 16.63
C ALA A 74 5.32 19.49 17.96
N ARG A 75 5.04 18.39 18.67
CA ARG A 75 4.42 18.40 20.00
C ARG A 75 5.41 18.66 21.15
N GLY A 76 6.71 18.78 20.87
CA GLY A 76 7.71 19.26 21.85
C GLY A 76 8.11 18.25 22.93
N TYR A 77 8.23 16.97 22.57
CA TYR A 77 9.00 16.00 23.37
C TYR A 77 10.44 15.90 22.87
#